data_AF-A0AA43FZS5-F1
#
_entry.id   AF-A0AA43FZS5-F1
#
_cell.length_a   1.000
_cell.length_b   1.000
_cell.length_c   1.000
_cell.angle_alpha   90.00
_cell.angle_beta   90.00
_cell.angle_gamma   90.00
#
_symmetry.space_group_name_H-M   'P 1'
#
loop_
_entity.id
_entity.type
_entity.pdbx_description
1 polymer ?
#
loop_
_entity_poly.entity_id
_entity_poly.type
_entity_poly.pdbx_seq_one_letter_code
_entity_poly.pdbx_strand_id
1 'polypeptide(L)' 'MSYKTLRVHEAQQIKLERAAIEISSKIGKQVQWTDVARYMFENMLTDTKHGMIQESKKDQ' A
#
# COMPACT_ATOMS: atom_id res chain seq x y z
N MET A 1 -12.26 18.57 0.44
CA MET A 1 -11.57 17.31 0.78
C MET A 1 -10.43 17.64 1.74
N SER A 2 -10.37 17.00 2.91
CA SER A 2 -9.28 17.20 3.88
C SER A 2 -8.20 16.15 3.62
N TYR A 3 -6.96 16.59 3.44
CA TYR A 3 -5.82 15.68 3.27
C TYR A 3 -5.22 15.34 4.63
N LYS A 4 -4.75 14.09 4.77
CA LYS A 4 -4.03 13.60 5.95
C LYS A 4 -2.65 13.11 5.53
N THR A 5 -1.67 13.31 6.41
CA THR A 5 -0.30 12.84 6.19
C THR A 5 -0.12 11.48 6.83
N LEU A 6 0.40 10.52 6.05
CA LEU A 6 0.87 9.24 6.55
C LEU A 6 2.40 9.21 6.45
N ARG A 7 3.08 8.85 7.54
CA ARG A 7 4.52 8.61 7.52
C ARG A 7 4.76 7.17 7.10
N VAL A 8 5.68 6.99 6.17
CA VAL A 8 6.06 5.68 5.63
C VAL A 8 7.58 5.56 5.78
N HIS A 9 8.05 4.41 6.25
CA HIS A 9 9.48 4.15 6.29
C HIS A 9 10.04 4.05 4.87
N GLU A 10 11.26 4.54 4.66
CA GLU A 10 11.91 4.53 3.34
C GLU A 10 11.92 3.12 2.71
N ALA A 11 12.24 2.09 3.48
CA ALA A 11 12.23 0.71 3.00
C ALA A 11 10.86 0.24 2.47
N GLN A 12 9.76 0.71 3.05
CA GLN A 12 8.40 0.41 2.57
C GLN A 12 8.06 1.24 1.33
N GLN A 13 8.47 2.50 1.29
CA GLN A 13 8.33 3.35 0.11
C GLN A 13 9.05 2.74 -1.09
N ILE A 14 10.28 2.25 -0.93
CA ILE A 14 11.04 1.59 -2.01
C ILE A 14 10.32 0.34 -2.53
N LYS A 15 9.67 -0.44 -1.66
CA LYS A 15 8.87 -1.60 -2.10
C LYS A 15 7.69 -1.18 -2.97
N LEU A 16 6.99 -0.12 -2.58
CA LEU A 16 5.89 0.45 -3.35
C LEU A 16 6.38 1.03 -4.68
N GLU A 17 7.56 1.67 -4.68
CA GLU A 17 8.20 2.20 -5.88
C GLU A 17 8.51 1.09 -6.89
N ARG A 18 9.10 -0.03 -6.43
CA ARG A 18 9.37 -1.18 -7.29
C ARG A 18 8.09 -1.74 -7.91
N ALA A 19 7.02 -1.85 -7.14
CA ALA A 19 5.72 -2.28 -7.65
C ALA A 19 5.17 -1.28 -8.69
N ALA A 20 5.30 0.02 -8.44
CA ALA A 20 4.88 1.05 -9.38
C ALA A 20 5.66 0.99 -10.70
N ILE A 21 6.98 0.77 -10.66
CA ILE A 21 7.83 0.57 -11.84
C ILE A 21 7.37 -0.66 -12.62
N GLU A 22 7.13 -1.78 -11.95
CA GLU A 22 6.67 -3.01 -12.60
C GLU A 22 5.32 -2.83 -13.30
N ILE A 23 4.35 -2.21 -12.61
CA ILE A 23 3.04 -1.88 -13.19
C ILE A 23 3.24 -0.97 -14.39
N SER A 24 4.05 0.09 -14.25
CA SER A 24 4.28 1.06 -15.31
C SER A 24 4.84 0.42 -16.58
N SER A 25 5.80 -0.50 -16.40
CA SER A 25 6.38 -1.27 -17.50
C SER A 25 5.36 -2.15 -18.20
N LYS A 26 4.44 -2.77 -17.46
CA LYS A 26 3.41 -3.66 -18.01
C LYS A 26 2.28 -2.93 -18.73
N ILE A 27 1.88 -1.75 -18.24
CA ILE A 27 0.72 -1.01 -18.78
C ILE A 27 1.12 0.11 -19.75
N GLY A 28 2.43 0.40 -19.90
CA GLY A 28 2.94 1.46 -20.75
C GLY A 28 2.60 2.87 -20.30
N LYS A 29 2.27 3.06 -19.01
CA LYS A 29 1.94 4.37 -18.41
C LYS A 29 2.70 4.54 -17.11
N GLN A 30 3.10 5.77 -16.80
CA GLN A 30 3.78 6.06 -15.54
C GLN A 30 2.80 5.97 -14.37
N VAL A 31 3.13 5.12 -13.39
CA VAL A 31 2.43 4.93 -12.11
C VAL A 31 3.35 5.39 -10.99
N GLN A 32 2.82 6.13 -10.01
CA GLN A 32 3.58 6.54 -8.82
C GLN A 32 3.36 5.54 -7.68
N TRP A 33 4.34 5.41 -6.79
CA TRP A 33 4.19 4.58 -5.58
C TRP A 33 3.00 4.98 -4.71
N THR A 34 2.62 6.26 -4.71
CA THR A 34 1.46 6.78 -3.99
C THR A 34 0.13 6.30 -4.58
N ASP A 35 0.07 6.06 -5.89
CA ASP A 35 -1.11 5.51 -6.54
C ASP A 35 -1.31 4.04 -6.14
N VAL A 36 -0.21 3.29 -6.06
CA VAL A 36 -0.22 1.91 -5.54
C VAL A 36 -0.71 1.90 -4.09
N ALA A 37 -0.16 2.78 -3.25
CA ALA A 37 -0.57 2.88 -1.84
C ALA A 37 -2.06 3.25 -1.70
N ARG A 38 -2.54 4.21 -2.51
CA ARG A 38 -3.96 4.61 -2.52
C ARG A 38 -4.86 3.45 -2.94
N TYR A 39 -4.49 2.73 -3.99
CA TYR A 39 -5.24 1.57 -4.45
C TYR A 39 -5.34 0.50 -3.36
N MET A 40 -4.26 0.26 -2.61
CA MET A 40 -4.29 -0.66 -1.47
C MET A 40 -5.27 -0.19 -0.38
N PHE A 41 -5.28 1.09 -0.02
CA PHE A 41 -6.21 1.62 0.99
C PHE A 41 -7.68 1.43 0.59
N GLU A 42 -7.99 1.61 -0.68
CA GLU A 42 -9.37 1.53 -1.19
C GLU A 42 -9.84 0.08 -1.34
N ASN A 43 -8.96 -0.84 -1.75
CA ASN A 43 -9.35 -2.19 -2.17
C ASN A 43 -9.01 -3.29 -1.17
N MET A 44 -8.06 -3.07 -0.25
CA MET A 44 -7.58 -4.12 0.66
C MET A 44 -7.99 -3.92 2.12
N LEU A 45 -8.95 -3.02 2.40
CA LEU A 45 -9.38 -2.73 3.77
C LEU A 45 -9.91 -3.97 4.51
N THR A 46 -10.72 -4.79 3.83
CA THR A 46 -11.32 -6.00 4.42
C THR A 46 -10.26 -7.02 4.83
N ASP A 47 -9.33 -7.31 3.92
CA ASP A 47 -8.25 -8.27 4.16
C ASP A 47 -7.30 -7.77 5.24
N THR A 48 -6.96 -6.48 5.20
CA THR A 48 -6.14 -5.82 6.22
C THR A 48 -6.78 -5.93 7.59
N LYS A 49 -8.08 -5.62 7.71
CA LYS A 49 -8.83 -5.76 8.96
C LYS A 49 -8.77 -7.19 9.49
N HIS A 50 -8.99 -8.18 8.63
CA HIS A 50 -8.96 -9.57 9.05
C HIS A 50 -7.56 -9.98 9.55
N GLY A 51 -6.52 -9.63 8.79
CA GLY A 51 -5.13 -9.91 9.15
C GLY A 51 -4.75 -9.33 10.51
N MET A 52 -5.05 -8.05 10.75
CA MET A 52 -4.74 -7.37 12.01
C MET A 52 -5.44 -8.01 13.22
N ILE A 53 -6.70 -8.45 13.07
CA ILE A 53 -7.43 -9.14 14.15
C ILE A 53 -6.83 -10.53 14.44
N GLN A 54 -6.32 -11.22 13.43
CA GLN A 54 -5.70 -12.53 13.62
C GLN A 54 -4.31 -12.40 14.25
N GLU A 55 -3.54 -11.40 13.85
CA GLU A 55 -2.21 -11.14 14.40
C GLU A 55 -2.29 -10.79 15.90
N SER A 56 -3.23 -9.94 16.31
CA SER A 56 -3.40 -9.56 17.72
C SER A 56 -3.81 -10.72 18.63
N LYS A 57 -4.41 -11.78 18.09
CA LYS A 57 -4.78 -12.99 18.83
C LYS A 57 -3.64 -14.00 18.98
N LYS A 58 -2.58 -13.89 18.18
CA LYS A 58 -1.41 -14.79 18.27
C LYS A 58 -0.43 -14.36 19.35
N ASP A 59 -0.46 -13.08 19.73
CA ASP A 59 0.36 -12.51 20.80
C ASP A 59 -0.32 -12.60 22.19
N GLN A 60 -1.44 -13.33 22.30
CA GLN A 60 -2.18 -13.62 23.53
C GLN A 60 -2.10 -15.11 23.89
#